data_AF-A0A957GN78-F1
#
_entry.id   AF-A0A957GN78-F1
#
_cell.length_a   1.000
_cell.length_b   1.000
_cell.length_c   1.000
_cell.angle_alpha   90.00
_cell.angle_beta   90.00
_cell.angle_gamma   90.00
#
_symmetry.space_group_name_H-M   'P 1'
#
loop_
_entity.id
_entity.type
_entity.pdbx_description
1 polymer ?
#
loop_
_entity_poly.entity_id
_entity_poly.type
_entity_poly.pdbx_seq_one_letter_code
_entity_poly.pdbx_strand_id
1 'polypeptide(L)'
;NIKTGAWAHVVLFSSDLTLDYDWLIDYYRLRFQIEFNFRDAKQYWGMEDFMNVKETAVTNAANLSLFMVNVSQLLLRDFQQRDSTVNVLDLKAHYRGHKYVTEALKWLPKKPEPVLMARIFERVSRLGRIHCPLPNHSPS
;
A
#
# COMPACT_ATOMS: atom_id res chain seq x y z
N ASN A 1 -23.46 -10.62 -20.17
CA ASN A 1 -22.85 -9.74 -21.18
C ASN A 1 -23.85 -9.55 -22.32
N ILE A 2 -24.55 -8.40 -22.37
CA ILE A 2 -25.67 -8.20 -23.34
C ILE A 2 -25.16 -8.20 -24.79
N LYS A 3 -23.87 -7.88 -25.01
CA LYS A 3 -23.25 -7.87 -26.34
C LYS A 3 -22.81 -9.25 -26.83
N THR A 4 -22.48 -10.19 -25.93
CA THR A 4 -21.96 -11.52 -26.32
C THR A 4 -22.90 -12.68 -26.01
N GLY A 5 -24.03 -12.44 -25.34
CA GLY A 5 -24.93 -13.49 -24.87
C GLY A 5 -24.35 -14.40 -23.78
N ALA A 6 -23.12 -14.12 -23.32
CA ALA A 6 -22.47 -14.93 -22.28
C ALA A 6 -23.16 -14.71 -20.92
N TRP A 7 -23.52 -15.84 -20.31
CA TRP A 7 -24.10 -15.96 -18.98
C TRP A 7 -23.19 -16.84 -18.12
N ALA A 8 -23.09 -16.50 -16.84
CA ALA A 8 -22.37 -17.28 -15.84
C ALA A 8 -23.35 -17.60 -14.72
N HIS A 9 -23.39 -18.86 -14.31
CA HIS A 9 -24.17 -19.30 -13.16
C HIS A 9 -23.25 -19.34 -11.93
N VAL A 10 -23.68 -18.71 -10.84
CA VAL A 10 -22.92 -18.66 -9.59
C VAL A 10 -23.84 -19.13 -8.47
N VAL A 11 -23.37 -20.06 -7.66
CA VAL A 11 -24.09 -20.58 -6.49
C VAL A 11 -23.46 -20.01 -5.23
N LEU A 12 -24.26 -19.30 -4.43
CA LEU A 12 -23.85 -18.67 -3.18
C LEU A 12 -24.61 -19.30 -2.02
N PHE A 13 -23.92 -19.49 -0.89
CA PHE A 13 -24.50 -20.05 0.33
C PHE A 13 -24.18 -19.15 1.52
N SER A 14 -25.06 -19.14 2.52
CA SER A 14 -24.86 -18.43 3.78
C SER A 14 -25.25 -19.34 4.93
N SER A 15 -24.55 -19.25 6.06
CA SER A 15 -25.00 -19.83 7.32
C SER A 15 -25.99 -18.94 8.07
N ASP A 16 -26.09 -17.66 7.68
CA ASP A 16 -27.09 -16.73 8.19
C ASP A 16 -28.41 -16.92 7.42
N LEU A 17 -29.42 -17.44 8.11
CA LEU A 17 -30.75 -17.73 7.56
C LEU A 17 -31.63 -16.48 7.43
N THR A 18 -31.21 -15.37 8.02
CA THR A 18 -31.95 -14.09 8.02
C THR A 18 -31.36 -13.07 7.05
N LEU A 19 -30.24 -13.39 6.41
CA LEU A 19 -29.57 -12.52 5.46
C LEU A 19 -30.32 -12.48 4.11
N ASP A 20 -30.71 -11.27 3.69
CA ASP A 20 -31.31 -11.06 2.38
C ASP A 20 -30.32 -11.35 1.23
N TYR A 21 -30.86 -11.78 0.09
CA TYR A 21 -30.07 -12.26 -1.05
C TYR A 21 -29.19 -11.18 -1.70
N ASP A 22 -29.61 -9.91 -1.63
CA ASP A 22 -28.89 -8.76 -2.16
C ASP A 22 -27.61 -8.50 -1.36
N TRP A 23 -27.70 -8.53 -0.03
CA TRP A 23 -26.53 -8.46 0.85
C TRP A 23 -25.60 -9.65 0.67
N LEU A 24 -26.12 -10.86 0.48
CA LEU A 24 -25.30 -12.03 0.17
C LEU A 24 -24.46 -11.83 -1.10
N ILE A 25 -25.08 -11.31 -2.15
CA ILE A 25 -24.38 -10.98 -3.41
C ILE A 25 -23.31 -9.92 -3.15
N ASP A 26 -23.64 -8.86 -2.40
CA ASP A 26 -22.70 -7.78 -2.13
C ASP A 26 -21.51 -8.22 -1.27
N TYR A 27 -21.71 -9.04 -0.24
CA TYR A 27 -20.60 -9.61 0.54
C TYR A 27 -19.70 -10.52 -0.30
N TYR A 28 -20.28 -11.37 -1.14
CA TYR A 28 -19.48 -12.21 -2.04
C TYR A 28 -18.73 -11.39 -3.09
N ARG A 29 -19.27 -10.24 -3.52
CA ARG A 29 -18.51 -9.30 -4.36
C ARG A 29 -17.28 -8.79 -3.62
N LEU A 30 -17.35 -8.45 -2.33
CA LEU A 30 -16.18 -7.96 -1.59
C LEU A 30 -15.06 -9.00 -1.46
N ARG A 31 -15.32 -10.29 -1.72
CA ARG A 31 -14.31 -11.35 -1.61
C ARG A 31 -13.06 -11.07 -2.45
N PHE A 32 -13.19 -10.41 -3.62
CA PHE A 32 -12.03 -10.10 -4.49
C PHE A 32 -10.97 -9.22 -3.81
N GLN A 33 -11.30 -8.59 -2.69
CA GLN A 33 -10.37 -7.73 -1.95
C GLN A 33 -9.18 -8.51 -1.40
N ILE A 34 -9.35 -9.80 -1.06
CA ILE A 34 -8.25 -10.60 -0.53
C ILE A 34 -7.15 -10.81 -1.58
N GLU A 35 -7.53 -10.91 -2.86
CA GLU A 35 -6.62 -11.04 -3.99
C GLU A 35 -5.75 -9.80 -4.16
N PHE A 36 -6.26 -8.61 -3.81
CA PHE A 36 -5.43 -7.40 -3.79
C PHE A 36 -4.37 -7.45 -2.69
N ASN A 37 -4.71 -7.94 -1.49
CA ASN A 37 -3.72 -8.12 -0.43
C ASN A 37 -2.61 -9.09 -0.86
N PHE A 38 -2.95 -10.21 -1.50
CA PHE A 38 -1.96 -11.14 -2.04
C PHE A 38 -1.14 -10.51 -3.17
N ARG A 39 -1.77 -9.77 -4.08
CA ARG A 39 -1.07 -9.05 -5.15
C ARG A 39 -0.05 -8.08 -4.58
N ASP A 40 -0.43 -7.26 -3.61
CA ASP A 40 0.46 -6.27 -3.00
C ASP A 40 1.59 -6.92 -2.20
N ALA A 41 1.30 -8.01 -1.47
CA ALA A 41 2.31 -8.79 -0.76
C ALA A 41 3.39 -9.32 -1.72
N LYS A 42 2.97 -9.87 -2.86
CA LYS A 42 3.87 -10.36 -3.92
C LYS A 42 4.64 -9.22 -4.57
N GLN A 43 3.93 -8.21 -5.07
CA GLN A 43 4.50 -7.15 -5.88
C GLN A 43 5.41 -6.21 -5.09
N TYR A 44 5.11 -5.94 -3.82
CA TYR A 44 5.79 -4.87 -3.07
C TYR A 44 6.56 -5.35 -1.84
N TRP A 45 6.22 -6.52 -1.28
CA TRP A 45 6.73 -6.97 0.01
C TRP A 45 7.43 -8.34 -0.03
N GLY A 46 7.78 -8.81 -1.24
CA GLY A 46 8.69 -9.94 -1.41
C GLY A 46 8.10 -11.30 -1.09
N MET A 47 6.78 -11.46 -1.16
CA MET A 47 6.13 -12.76 -0.91
C MET A 47 6.54 -13.83 -1.94
N GLU A 48 7.02 -13.44 -3.12
CA GLU A 48 7.54 -14.36 -4.15
C GLU A 48 9.05 -14.22 -4.37
N ASP A 49 9.71 -13.30 -3.68
CA ASP A 49 11.14 -13.00 -3.87
C ASP A 49 12.06 -13.81 -2.93
N PHE A 50 11.50 -14.44 -1.89
CA PHE A 50 12.30 -15.21 -0.94
C PHE A 50 12.67 -16.60 -1.48
N MET A 51 13.90 -17.04 -1.22
CA MET A 51 14.40 -18.38 -1.62
C MET A 51 14.59 -19.31 -0.41
N ASN A 52 13.83 -19.08 0.65
CA ASN A 52 13.88 -19.90 1.86
C ASN A 52 13.40 -21.33 1.57
N VAL A 53 14.12 -22.33 2.08
CA VAL A 53 13.76 -23.75 1.93
C VAL A 53 13.31 -24.41 3.24
N LYS A 54 13.62 -23.78 4.39
CA LYS A 54 13.18 -24.26 5.70
C LYS A 54 11.76 -23.78 5.97
N GLU A 55 10.88 -24.68 6.39
CA GLU A 55 9.46 -24.42 6.65
C GLU A 55 9.23 -23.14 7.48
N THR A 56 9.88 -23.03 8.64
CA THR A 56 9.75 -21.84 9.51
C THR A 56 10.15 -20.55 8.81
N ALA A 57 11.22 -20.58 7.99
CA ALA A 57 11.69 -19.40 7.29
C ALA A 57 10.75 -18.99 6.14
N VAL A 58 10.14 -19.97 5.45
CA VAL A 58 9.09 -19.74 4.46
C VAL A 58 7.86 -19.09 5.12
N THR A 59 7.38 -19.68 6.21
CA THR A 59 6.23 -19.17 6.97
C THR A 59 6.48 -17.75 7.48
N ASN A 60 7.66 -17.47 8.04
CA ASN A 60 8.00 -16.14 8.53
C ASN A 60 8.06 -15.11 7.39
N ALA A 61 8.63 -15.47 6.24
CA ALA A 61 8.69 -14.56 5.09
C ALA A 61 7.29 -14.23 4.56
N ALA A 62 6.44 -15.24 4.34
CA ALA A 62 5.06 -15.03 3.89
C ALA A 62 4.24 -14.18 4.88
N ASN A 63 4.35 -14.48 6.18
CA ASN A 63 3.66 -13.72 7.23
C ASN A 63 4.15 -12.27 7.30
N LEU A 64 5.46 -12.05 7.18
CA LEU A 64 6.03 -10.70 7.16
C LEU A 64 5.54 -9.90 5.94
N SER A 65 5.50 -10.50 4.75
CA SER A 65 5.00 -9.83 3.55
C SER A 65 3.54 -9.41 3.69
N LEU A 66 2.67 -10.29 4.20
CA LEU A 66 1.26 -9.97 4.45
C LEU A 66 1.10 -8.93 5.57
N PHE A 67 1.90 -9.02 6.63
CA PHE A 67 1.93 -8.02 7.70
C PHE A 67 2.29 -6.63 7.16
N MET A 68 3.27 -6.55 6.26
CA MET A 68 3.70 -5.29 5.65
C MET A 68 2.62 -4.65 4.76
N VAL A 69 1.71 -5.43 4.16
CA VAL A 69 0.52 -4.89 3.48
C VAL A 69 -0.34 -4.10 4.46
N ASN A 70 -0.66 -4.68 5.62
CA ASN A 70 -1.48 -4.03 6.64
C ASN A 70 -0.80 -2.77 7.21
N VAL A 71 0.50 -2.85 7.51
CA VAL A 71 1.27 -1.68 7.97
C VAL A 71 1.22 -0.55 6.95
N SER A 72 1.36 -0.89 5.67
CA SER A 72 1.35 0.11 4.59
C SER A 72 -0.02 0.75 4.43
N GLN A 73 -1.10 -0.03 4.52
CA GLN A 73 -2.47 0.50 4.49
C GLN A 73 -2.73 1.45 5.68
N LEU A 74 -2.26 1.10 6.88
CA LEU A 74 -2.38 1.97 8.05
C LEU A 74 -1.65 3.30 7.84
N LEU A 75 -0.38 3.24 7.42
CA LEU A 75 0.43 4.44 7.17
C LEU A 75 -0.14 5.28 6.04
N LEU A 76 -0.67 4.67 4.98
CA LEU A 76 -1.28 5.38 3.86
C LEU A 76 -2.47 6.24 4.27
N ARG A 77 -3.24 5.85 5.30
CA ARG A 77 -4.39 6.65 5.77
C ARG A 77 -4.00 8.08 6.11
N ASP A 78 -2.85 8.27 6.76
CA ASP A 78 -2.38 9.61 7.15
C ASP A 78 -1.93 10.43 5.94
N PHE A 79 -1.34 9.79 4.94
CA PHE A 79 -0.93 10.46 3.70
C PHE A 79 -2.15 10.82 2.85
N GLN A 80 -3.15 9.93 2.81
CA GLN A 80 -4.38 10.09 2.03
C GLN A 80 -5.29 11.21 2.55
N GLN A 81 -5.19 11.57 3.84
CA GLN A 81 -5.85 12.77 4.38
C GLN A 81 -5.39 14.05 3.68
N ARG A 82 -4.14 14.08 3.19
CA ARG A 82 -3.57 15.24 2.50
C ARG A 82 -3.67 15.10 0.98
N ASP A 83 -3.60 13.88 0.48
CA ASP A 83 -3.63 13.59 -0.95
C ASP A 83 -4.16 12.18 -1.22
N SER A 84 -5.39 12.10 -1.73
CA SER A 84 -6.08 10.85 -2.03
C SER A 84 -5.42 10.02 -3.13
N THR A 85 -4.48 10.57 -3.90
CA THR A 85 -3.80 9.86 -4.99
C THR A 85 -2.58 9.05 -4.53
N VAL A 86 -2.13 9.24 -3.29
CA VAL A 86 -0.97 8.52 -2.74
C VAL A 86 -1.22 7.02 -2.69
N ASN A 87 -0.24 6.25 -3.17
CA ASN A 87 -0.23 4.80 -3.08
C ASN A 87 1.04 4.25 -2.40
N VAL A 88 1.14 2.92 -2.34
CA VAL A 88 2.25 2.21 -1.67
C VAL A 88 3.62 2.52 -2.27
N LEU A 89 3.72 2.84 -3.56
CA LEU A 89 4.98 3.22 -4.21
C LEU A 89 5.43 4.61 -3.72
N ASP A 90 4.49 5.53 -3.59
CA ASP A 90 4.75 6.86 -3.01
C ASP A 90 5.18 6.75 -1.54
N LEU A 91 4.54 5.87 -0.76
CA LEU A 91 4.92 5.58 0.62
C LEU A 91 6.36 5.04 0.70
N LYS A 92 6.71 4.08 -0.16
CA LYS A 92 8.07 3.52 -0.23
C LYS A 92 9.08 4.59 -0.62
N ALA A 93 8.76 5.44 -1.59
CA ALA A 93 9.61 6.56 -1.99
C ALA A 93 9.85 7.53 -0.83
N HIS A 94 8.80 7.85 -0.06
CA HIS A 94 8.89 8.73 1.09
C HIS A 94 9.89 8.23 2.14
N TYR A 95 9.73 6.97 2.59
CA TYR A 95 10.61 6.38 3.61
C TYR A 95 12.03 6.11 3.09
N ARG A 96 12.19 5.74 1.81
CA ARG A 96 13.52 5.60 1.18
C ARG A 96 14.24 6.95 1.15
N GLY A 97 13.55 8.02 0.74
CA GLY A 97 14.11 9.37 0.76
C GLY A 97 14.53 9.80 2.16
N HIS A 98 13.70 9.51 3.17
CA HIS A 98 14.03 9.78 4.57
C HIS A 98 15.28 9.01 5.03
N LYS A 99 15.38 7.73 4.66
CA LYS A 99 16.56 6.91 4.97
C LYS A 99 17.82 7.46 4.29
N TYR A 100 17.77 7.76 2.99
CA TYR A 100 18.91 8.27 2.25
C TYR A 100 19.42 9.61 2.78
N VAL A 101 18.52 10.55 3.06
CA VAL A 101 18.91 11.82 3.67
C VAL A 101 19.51 11.58 5.05
N THR A 102 18.89 10.75 5.89
CA THR A 102 19.41 10.43 7.23
C THR A 102 20.82 9.85 7.18
N GLU A 103 21.10 8.96 6.24
CA GLU A 103 22.45 8.40 6.06
C GLU A 103 23.43 9.43 5.50
N ALA A 104 23.06 10.21 4.49
CA ALA A 104 23.92 11.23 3.90
C ALA A 104 24.33 12.31 4.91
N LEU A 105 23.41 12.69 5.81
CA LEU A 105 23.66 13.67 6.85
C LEU A 105 24.69 13.22 7.89
N LYS A 106 24.92 11.91 8.05
CA LYS A 106 25.99 11.39 8.93
C LYS A 106 27.38 11.72 8.41
N TRP A 107 27.51 12.00 7.12
CA TRP A 107 28.79 12.36 6.50
C TRP A 107 29.09 13.86 6.59
N LEU A 108 28.14 14.67 7.04
CA LEU A 108 28.38 16.10 7.20
C LEU A 108 29.13 16.39 8.50
N PRO A 109 30.18 17.23 8.46
CA PRO A 109 30.92 17.61 9.67
C PRO A 109 30.06 18.40 10.66
N LYS A 110 29.03 19.10 10.18
CA LYS A 110 28.03 19.80 11.00
C LYS A 110 26.63 19.51 10.46
N LYS A 111 25.71 19.16 11.35
CA LYS A 111 24.31 18.92 10.96
C LYS A 111 23.64 20.24 10.53
N PRO A 112 22.82 20.23 9.48
CA PRO A 112 22.01 21.37 9.11
C PRO A 112 20.96 21.69 10.19
N GLU A 113 20.49 22.93 10.20
CA GLU A 113 19.42 23.34 11.11
C GLU A 113 18.13 22.54 10.86
N PRO A 114 17.30 22.32 11.89
CA PRO A 114 16.09 21.49 11.78
C PRO A 114 15.14 21.89 10.65
N VAL A 115 14.99 23.19 10.38
CA VAL A 115 14.13 23.70 9.29
C VAL A 115 14.69 23.33 7.92
N LEU A 116 16.00 23.45 7.72
CA LEU A 116 16.66 23.07 6.47
C LEU A 116 16.61 21.54 6.29
N MET A 117 16.81 20.79 7.37
CA MET A 117 16.65 19.33 7.39
C MET A 117 15.25 18.90 6.92
N ALA A 118 14.21 19.51 7.48
CA ALA A 118 12.82 19.21 7.10
C ALA A 118 12.56 19.49 5.61
N ARG A 119 13.08 20.60 5.08
CA ARG A 119 12.98 20.94 3.64
C ARG A 119 13.74 19.95 2.75
N ILE A 120 14.93 19.51 3.16
CA ILE A 120 15.69 18.49 2.43
C ILE A 120 14.91 17.18 2.42
N PHE A 121 14.38 16.74 3.56
CA PHE A 121 13.56 15.54 3.65
C PHE A 121 12.35 15.63 2.73
N GLU A 122 11.57 16.70 2.80
CA GLU A 122 10.40 16.90 1.93
C GLU A 122 10.77 16.81 0.44
N ARG A 123 11.86 17.47 0.05
CA ARG A 123 12.31 17.51 -1.35
C ARG A 123 12.78 16.15 -1.84
N VAL A 124 13.60 15.44 -1.06
CA VAL A 124 14.16 14.15 -1.46
C VAL A 124 13.09 13.05 -1.44
N SER A 125 12.21 13.04 -0.43
CA SER A 125 11.09 12.10 -0.36
C SER A 125 10.09 12.25 -1.52
N ARG A 126 10.06 13.42 -2.18
CA ARG A 126 9.26 13.64 -3.41
C ARG A 126 9.92 13.11 -4.68
N LEU A 127 11.25 12.94 -4.74
CA LEU A 127 11.95 12.58 -5.98
C LEU A 127 11.53 11.22 -6.56
N GLY A 128 11.26 10.25 -5.68
CA GLY A 128 10.82 8.91 -6.10
C GLY A 128 9.31 8.73 -6.19
N ARG A 129 8.54 9.81 -5.97
CA ARG A 129 7.09 9.76 -5.89
C ARG A 129 6.50 9.70 -7.31
N ILE A 130 5.49 8.85 -7.50
CA ILE A 130 4.79 8.70 -8.79
C ILE A 130 3.69 9.74 -8.92
N HIS A 131 2.91 9.94 -7.85
CA HIS A 131 1.84 10.93 -7.84
C HIS A 131 2.35 12.23 -7.23
N CYS A 132 2.44 13.30 -8.01
CA CYS A 132 2.71 14.62 -7.45
C CYS A 132 1.40 15.21 -6.87
N PRO A 133 1.40 15.69 -5.62
CA PRO A 133 0.24 16.38 -5.09
C PRO A 133 -0.05 17.60 -5.97
N LEU A 134 -1.32 17.80 -6.31
CA LEU A 134 -1.76 19.01 -7.00
C LEU A 134 -1.37 20.22 -6.12
N PRO A 135 -0.88 21.33 -6.72
CA PRO A 135 -0.59 22.53 -5.95
C PRO A 135 -1.88 22.96 -5.23
N ASN A 136 -1.78 23.21 -3.92
CA ASN A 136 -2.88 23.81 -3.17
C ASN A 136 -3.29 25.10 -3.90
N HIS A 137 -4.46 25.11 -4.53
CA HIS A 137 -5.11 26.37 -4.87
C HIS A 137 -5.40 27.05 -3.54
N SER A 138 -4.61 28.08 -3.22
CA SER A 138 -4.97 29.03 -2.18
C SER A 138 -6.34 29.59 -2.55
N PRO A 139 -7.37 29.48 -1.69
CA PRO A 139 -8.61 30.19 -1.93
C PRO A 139 -8.28 31.68 -1.99
N SER A 140 -8.78 32.33 -3.05
CA SER A 140 -8.61 33.75 -3.34
C SER A 140 -9.28 34.63 -2.28
#